data_AF-A0A938B4Z3-F1
#
_entry.id   AF-A0A938B4Z3-F1
#
_cell.length_a   1.000
_cell.length_b   1.000
_cell.length_c   1.000
_cell.angle_alpha   90.00
_cell.angle_beta   90.00
_cell.angle_gamma   90.00
#
_symmetry.space_group_name_H-M   'P 1'
#
loop_
_entity.id
_entity.type
_entity.pdbx_description
1 polymer ?
#
loop_
_entity_poly.entity_id
_entity_poly.type
_entity_poly.pdbx_seq_one_letter_code
_entity_poly.pdbx_strand_id
1 'polypeptide(L)' 'MVTLGTAQYTYEVIENWAKLPDGWSFREVAAVGVDAKDNVYAFNRGAHPMMVFDRQGNFLRSWGEGVFPRAHGITYSP' A
#
# COMPACT_ATOMS: atom_id res chain seq x y z
N MET A 1 10.60 -17.64 -5.79
CA MET A 1 10.88 -16.41 -6.56
C MET A 1 9.92 -16.39 -7.74
N VAL A 2 8.96 -15.47 -7.74
CA VAL A 2 7.92 -15.36 -8.79
C VAL A 2 8.29 -14.17 -9.67
N THR A 3 8.34 -14.38 -10.98
CA THR A 3 8.56 -13.33 -11.97
C THR A 3 7.26 -13.11 -12.75
N LEU A 4 6.82 -11.84 -12.83
CA LEU A 4 5.65 -11.42 -13.58
C LEU A 4 6.05 -10.60 -14.80
N GLY A 5 5.19 -10.58 -15.83
CA GLY A 5 5.39 -9.77 -17.04
C GLY A 5 5.99 -10.55 -18.23
N THR A 6 6.27 -9.82 -19.31
CA THR A 6 6.74 -10.41 -20.58
C THR A 6 7.76 -9.50 -21.28
N ALA A 7 8.58 -10.10 -22.15
CA ALA A 7 9.61 -9.42 -22.92
C ALA A 7 10.52 -8.56 -22.02
N GLN A 8 10.62 -7.26 -22.30
CA GLN A 8 11.49 -6.32 -21.58
C GLN A 8 10.90 -5.79 -20.27
N TYR A 9 9.66 -6.14 -19.93
CA TYR A 9 8.98 -5.68 -18.71
C TYR A 9 8.67 -6.87 -17.82
N THR A 10 9.70 -7.37 -17.16
CA THR A 10 9.58 -8.40 -16.14
C THR A 10 9.86 -7.82 -14.75
N TYR A 11 9.14 -8.33 -13.75
CA TYR A 11 9.19 -7.85 -12.38
C TYR A 11 9.33 -9.03 -11.43
N GLU A 12 10.20 -8.91 -10.42
CA GLU A 12 10.26 -9.86 -9.33
C GLU A 12 9.25 -9.51 -8.25
N VAL A 13 8.49 -10.50 -7.79
CA VAL A 13 7.58 -10.36 -6.66
C VAL A 13 8.38 -10.37 -5.35
N ILE A 14 8.30 -9.28 -4.60
CA ILE A 14 8.78 -9.21 -3.22
C ILE A 14 7.61 -9.57 -2.30
N GLU A 15 7.60 -10.80 -1.83
CA GLU A 15 6.61 -11.24 -0.84
C GLU A 15 6.81 -10.53 0.50
N ASN A 16 5.71 -10.25 1.19
CA ASN A 16 5.71 -9.64 2.53
C ASN A 16 6.48 -8.30 2.60
N TRP A 17 6.46 -7.53 1.53
CA TRP A 17 7.15 -6.24 1.44
C TRP A 17 6.72 -5.27 2.55
N ALA A 18 5.40 -5.16 2.81
CA ALA A 18 4.87 -4.24 3.81
C ALA A 18 5.11 -4.75 5.24
N LYS A 19 5.86 -3.98 6.03
CA LYS A 19 6.15 -4.24 7.44
C LYS A 19 5.10 -3.53 8.30
N LEU A 20 4.02 -4.24 8.58
CA LEU A 20 2.93 -3.72 9.41
C LEU A 20 3.34 -3.62 10.89
N PRO A 21 2.81 -2.64 11.64
CA PRO A 21 2.87 -2.67 13.09
C PRO A 21 2.25 -3.95 13.67
N ASP A 22 2.72 -4.37 14.84
CA ASP A 22 2.23 -5.58 15.50
C ASP A 22 0.71 -5.53 15.72
N GLY A 23 0.03 -6.62 15.36
CA GLY A 23 -1.43 -6.75 15.47
C GLY A 23 -2.23 -6.02 14.38
N TRP A 24 -1.58 -5.29 13.47
CA TRP A 24 -2.25 -4.64 12.36
C TRP A 24 -2.37 -5.58 11.16
N SER A 25 -3.41 -5.38 10.36
CA SER A 25 -3.63 -6.15 9.14
C SER A 25 -4.27 -5.29 8.06
N PHE A 26 -3.98 -5.64 6.81
CA PHE A 26 -4.85 -5.24 5.70
C PHE A 26 -6.13 -6.08 5.74
N ARG A 27 -7.25 -5.47 5.34
CA ARG A 27 -8.46 -6.19 4.94
C ARG A 27 -8.48 -6.33 3.42
N GLU A 28 -9.05 -5.34 2.74
CA GLU A 28 -9.08 -5.25 1.28
C GLU A 28 -8.36 -3.96 0.90
N VAL A 29 -7.19 -4.05 0.26
CA VAL A 29 -6.52 -2.88 -0.31
C VAL A 29 -7.22 -2.55 -1.63
N ALA A 30 -8.08 -1.53 -1.61
CA ALA A 30 -8.91 -1.17 -2.75
C ALA A 30 -8.12 -0.38 -3.81
N ALA A 31 -7.13 0.39 -3.38
CA ALA A 31 -6.28 1.16 -4.27
C ALA A 31 -4.91 1.44 -3.65
N VAL A 32 -3.93 1.69 -4.52
CA VAL A 32 -2.56 2.04 -4.15
C VAL A 32 -2.14 3.28 -4.93
N GLY A 33 -1.46 4.22 -4.27
CA GLY A 33 -0.86 5.40 -4.90
C GLY A 33 0.60 5.55 -4.47
N VAL A 34 1.42 6.22 -5.29
CA VAL A 34 2.83 6.46 -4.99
C VAL A 34 3.12 7.95 -5.15
N ASP A 35 3.76 8.56 -4.15
CA ASP A 35 4.18 9.96 -4.23
C ASP A 35 5.58 10.13 -4.85
N ALA A 36 6.01 11.37 -5.06
CA ALA A 36 7.31 11.69 -5.67
C ALA A 36 8.54 11.28 -4.83
N LYS A 37 8.35 10.76 -3.60
CA LYS A 37 9.42 10.26 -2.73
C LYS A 37 9.41 8.72 -2.66
N ASP A 38 8.68 8.04 -3.55
CA ASP A 38 8.44 6.60 -3.52
C ASP A 38 7.73 6.11 -2.25
N ASN A 39 6.96 6.98 -1.56
CA ASN A 39 6.09 6.48 -0.50
C ASN A 39 4.86 5.83 -1.12
N VAL A 40 4.51 4.64 -0.66
CA VAL A 40 3.36 3.87 -1.13
C VAL A 40 2.20 4.07 -0.15
N TYR A 41 1.09 4.55 -0.69
CA TYR A 41 -0.16 4.79 0.02
C TYR A 41 -1.11 3.65 -0.29
N ALA A 42 -1.38 2.80 0.70
CA ALA A 42 -2.31 1.68 0.59
C ALA A 42 -3.66 2.06 1.21
N PHE A 43 -4.66 2.31 0.35
CA PHE A 43 -6.01 2.65 0.80
C PHE A 43 -6.85 1.38 0.93
N ASN A 44 -7.01 0.94 2.18
CA ASN A 44 -7.60 -0.34 2.53
C ASN A 44 -8.87 -0.19 3.38
N ARG A 45 -9.66 -1.26 3.46
CA ARG A 45 -10.94 -1.31 4.20
C ARG A 45 -10.83 -1.88 5.62
N GLY A 46 -9.63 -1.87 6.19
CA GLY A 46 -9.34 -2.35 7.54
C GLY A 46 -9.55 -1.29 8.61
N ALA A 47 -9.10 -1.61 9.82
CA ALA A 47 -9.19 -0.71 10.98
C ALA A 47 -8.42 0.60 10.78
N HIS A 48 -7.39 0.60 9.94
CA HIS A 48 -6.56 1.76 9.58
C HIS A 48 -6.66 1.99 8.07
N PRO A 49 -7.59 2.82 7.59
CA PRO A 49 -7.94 2.86 6.18
C PRO A 49 -6.80 3.32 5.27
N MET A 50 -6.09 4.39 5.64
CA MET A 50 -4.88 4.79 4.92
C MET A 50 -3.65 4.32 5.69
N MET A 51 -2.78 3.57 5.04
CA MET A 51 -1.46 3.23 5.54
C MET A 51 -0.40 3.67 4.53
N VAL A 52 0.69 4.27 5.00
CA VAL A 52 1.78 4.75 4.15
C VAL A 52 3.09 4.09 4.52
N PHE A 53 3.82 3.64 3.51
CA PHE A 53 5.10 2.95 3.64
C PHE A 53 6.16 3.64 2.80
N ASP A 54 7.43 3.52 3.17
CA ASP A 54 8.53 3.88 2.27
C ASP A 54 8.77 2.80 1.21
N ARG A 55 9.71 3.03 0.29
CA ARG A 55 10.08 2.09 -0.79
C ARG A 55 10.55 0.72 -0.28
N GLN A 56 11.03 0.61 0.96
CA GLN A 56 11.47 -0.64 1.58
C GLN A 56 10.35 -1.32 2.38
N GLY A 57 9.14 -0.77 2.33
CA GLY A 57 7.96 -1.29 3.01
C GLY A 57 7.95 -0.99 4.51
N ASN A 58 8.81 -0.09 5.00
CA ASN A 58 8.74 0.33 6.40
C ASN A 58 7.51 1.21 6.59
N PHE A 59 6.72 0.92 7.62
CA PHE A 59 5.57 1.74 7.97
C PHE A 59 6.00 3.16 8.37
N LEU A 60 5.34 4.16 7.78
CA LEU A 60 5.60 5.57 8.07
C LEU A 60 4.50 6.19 8.92
N ARG A 61 3.23 5.95 8.56
CA ARG A 61 2.06 6.58 9.22
C ARG A 61 0.73 5.99 8.71
N SER A 62 -0.36 6.24 9.45
CA SER A 62 -1.73 5.94 9.05
C SER A 62 -2.70 7.07 9.39
N TRP A 63 -3.86 7.08 8.73
CA TRP A 63 -5.00 7.94 9.08
C TRP A 63 -6.33 7.46 8.46
N GLY A 64 -7.41 8.15 8.81
CA GLY A 64 -8.74 7.97 8.20
C GLY A 64 -9.69 7.07 8.98
N GLU A 65 -9.30 6.63 10.17
CA GLU A 65 -10.11 5.85 11.09
C GLU A 65 -11.43 6.57 11.41
N GLY A 66 -12.55 5.87 11.29
CA GLY A 66 -13.90 6.44 11.48
C GLY A 66 -14.37 7.39 10.38
N VAL A 67 -13.51 7.76 9.42
CA VAL A 67 -13.85 8.67 8.30
C VAL A 67 -14.19 7.89 7.04
N PHE A 68 -13.46 6.82 6.75
CA PHE A 68 -13.66 6.03 5.54
C PHE A 68 -14.33 4.69 5.86
N PRO A 69 -15.67 4.60 5.75
CA PRO A 69 -16.37 3.34 6.01
C PRO A 69 -16.06 2.27 4.94
N ARG A 70 -15.65 2.69 3.74
CA ARG A 70 -15.29 1.79 2.64
C ARG A 70 -14.38 2.48 1.61
N ALA A 71 -13.08 2.26 1.72
CA ALA A 71 -12.09 2.71 0.73
C ALA A 71 -12.40 2.19 -0.69
N HIS A 72 -12.12 3.00 -1.72
CA HIS A 72 -12.33 2.60 -3.12
C HIS A 72 -11.18 3.03 -4.04
N GLY A 73 -10.79 4.30 -4.01
CA GLY A 73 -9.79 4.85 -4.92
C GLY A 73 -8.89 5.87 -4.24
N ILE A 74 -7.63 5.90 -4.65
CA ILE A 74 -6.68 6.97 -4.35
C ILE A 74 -6.03 7.39 -5.66
N THR A 75 -5.78 8.69 -5.82
CA THR A 75 -4.91 9.21 -6.86
C THR A 75 -3.96 10.20 -6.23
N TYR A 76 -2.73 10.22 -6.71
CA TYR A 76 -1.74 11.23 -6.36
C TYR A 76 -1.52 12.07 -7.61
N SER A 77 -1.87 13.35 -7.57
CA SER A 77 -1.54 14.31 -8.63
C SER A 77 -0.33 15.14 -8.21
N PRO A 78 0.40 15.72 -9.18
CA PRO A 78 1.30 16.84 -8.93
C PRO A 78 0.60 18.01 -8.21
#